data_AF-A0A1J4UGJ5-F1
#
_entry.id   AF-A0A1J4UGJ5-F1
#
_cell.length_a   1.000
_cell.length_b   1.000
_cell.length_c   1.000
_cell.angle_alpha   90.00
_cell.angle_beta   90.00
_cell.angle_gamma   90.00
#
_symmetry.space_group_name_H-M   'P 1'
#
loop_
_entity.id
_entity.type
_entity.pdbx_description
1 polymer ?
#
loop_
_entity_poly.entity_id
_entity_poly.type
_entity_poly.pdbx_seq_one_letter_code
_entity_poly.pdbx_strand_id
1 'polypeptide(L)'
;MSRAQASLEYLIVLAALFAFLAAFLPLAAGVYEKAHFLMVSKTQESAFNRLAEACSRASTLGYSSKLAVDVSFAAKETRFGAGAFVMEFKDGNSSASLASEVSCRVEPGGKVFSKGSHSAIVSASGSGSPVVQFSK
;
A
#
# COMPACT_ATOMS: atom_id res chain seq x y z
N MET A 1 -3.84 -61.97 10.64
CA MET A 1 -3.00 -60.86 11.13
C MET A 1 -2.72 -59.83 10.02
N SER A 2 -3.74 -59.26 9.36
CA SER A 2 -3.55 -58.33 8.22
C SER A 2 -4.13 -56.93 8.46
N ARG A 3 -5.12 -56.78 9.34
CA ARG A 3 -5.77 -55.49 9.62
C ARG A 3 -4.93 -54.51 10.44
N ALA A 4 -4.17 -55.01 11.42
CA ALA A 4 -3.34 -54.16 12.28
C ALA A 4 -2.12 -53.56 11.54
N GLN A 5 -1.59 -54.27 10.55
CA GLN A 5 -0.48 -53.80 9.72
C GLN A 5 -0.97 -52.74 8.72
N ALA A 6 -2.12 -52.97 8.08
CA ALA A 6 -2.75 -51.97 7.21
C ALA A 6 -3.07 -50.67 7.97
N SER A 7 -3.63 -50.74 9.19
CA SER A 7 -3.90 -49.53 9.99
C SER A 7 -2.64 -48.76 10.38
N LEU A 8 -1.53 -49.46 10.60
CA LEU A 8 -0.25 -48.84 10.96
C LEU A 8 0.40 -48.15 9.75
N GLU A 9 0.32 -48.76 8.58
CA GLU A 9 0.75 -48.16 7.31
C GLU A 9 -0.05 -46.89 7.00
N TYR A 10 -1.37 -46.89 7.21
CA TYR A 10 -2.20 -45.68 7.05
C TYR A 10 -1.82 -44.57 8.04
N LEU A 11 -1.52 -44.91 9.29
CA LEU A 11 -1.07 -43.91 10.29
C LEU A 11 0.29 -43.31 9.92
N ILE A 12 1.21 -44.11 9.38
CA ILE A 12 2.51 -43.62 8.92
C ILE A 12 2.34 -42.68 7.72
N VAL A 13 1.51 -43.04 6.74
CA VAL A 13 1.23 -42.18 5.59
C VAL A 13 0.56 -40.87 6.02
N LEU A 14 -0.39 -40.95 6.95
CA LEU A 14 -1.06 -39.76 7.50
C LEU A 14 -0.08 -38.86 8.25
N ALA A 15 0.80 -39.43 9.08
CA ALA A 15 1.82 -38.69 9.81
C ALA A 15 2.83 -38.04 8.85
N ALA A 16 3.27 -38.74 7.81
CA ALA A 16 4.13 -38.20 6.77
C ALA A 16 3.47 -37.04 6.02
N LEU A 17 2.17 -37.16 5.73
CA LEU A 17 1.40 -36.10 5.06
C LEU A 17 1.25 -34.86 5.95
N PHE A 18 0.98 -35.02 7.24
CA PHE A 18 0.94 -33.89 8.18
C PHE A 18 2.32 -33.24 8.38
N ALA A 19 3.39 -34.03 8.47
CA ALA A 19 4.74 -33.50 8.57
C ALA A 19 5.14 -32.69 7.32
N PHE A 20 4.78 -33.19 6.14
CA PHE A 20 4.95 -32.47 4.89
C PHE A 20 4.13 -31.17 4.87
N LEU A 21 2.85 -31.22 5.24
CA LEU A 21 1.99 -30.03 5.29
C LEU A 21 2.56 -28.97 6.24
N ALA A 22 3.01 -29.39 7.43
CA ALA A 22 3.61 -28.52 8.44
C ALA A 22 4.89 -27.85 7.94
N ALA A 23 5.71 -28.56 7.15
CA ALA A 23 6.91 -28.00 6.54
C ALA A 23 6.60 -26.99 5.40
N PHE A 24 5.50 -27.19 4.66
CA PHE A 24 5.12 -26.34 3.53
C PHE A 24 4.29 -25.11 3.90
N LEU A 25 3.52 -25.16 4.99
CA LEU A 25 2.75 -24.04 5.54
C LEU A 25 3.55 -22.73 5.68
N PRO A 26 4.75 -22.69 6.29
CA PRO A 26 5.52 -21.44 6.41
C PRO A 26 6.01 -20.88 5.07
N LEU A 27 6.33 -21.75 4.11
CA LEU A 27 6.72 -21.34 2.75
C LEU A 27 5.55 -20.67 2.02
N ALA A 28 4.36 -21.29 2.10
CA ALA A 28 3.14 -20.73 1.51
C ALA A 28 2.76 -19.38 2.17
N ALA A 29 2.88 -19.28 3.50
CA ALA A 29 2.67 -18.03 4.22
C ALA A 29 3.64 -16.92 3.75
N GLY A 30 4.94 -17.24 3.61
CA GLY A 30 5.93 -16.27 3.13
C GLY A 30 5.70 -15.81 1.70
N VAL A 31 5.25 -16.68 0.80
CA VAL A 31 4.88 -16.29 -0.58
C VAL A 31 3.64 -15.40 -0.58
N TYR A 32 2.62 -15.75 0.21
CA TYR A 32 1.40 -14.97 0.35
C TYR A 32 1.69 -13.55 0.86
N GLU A 33 2.51 -13.42 1.92
CA GLU A 33 2.89 -12.11 2.47
C GLU A 33 3.60 -11.23 1.43
N LYS A 34 4.53 -11.80 0.65
CA LYS A 34 5.22 -11.06 -0.42
C LYS A 34 4.27 -10.65 -1.54
N ALA A 35 3.41 -11.56 -1.98
CA ALA A 35 2.42 -11.27 -3.03
C ALA A 35 1.43 -10.18 -2.59
N HIS A 36 0.95 -10.26 -1.34
CA HIS A 36 0.10 -9.25 -0.74
C HIS A 36 0.80 -7.89 -0.70
N PHE A 37 2.04 -7.83 -0.21
CA PHE A 37 2.78 -6.58 -0.14
C PHE A 37 3.05 -5.96 -1.51
N LEU A 38 3.36 -6.79 -2.53
CA LEU A 38 3.51 -6.31 -3.91
C LEU A 38 2.21 -5.71 -4.45
N MET A 39 1.06 -6.33 -4.19
CA MET A 39 -0.24 -5.79 -4.60
C MET A 39 -0.55 -4.46 -3.89
N VAL A 40 -0.29 -4.37 -2.57
CA VAL A 40 -0.43 -3.14 -1.80
C VAL A 40 0.49 -2.05 -2.34
N SER A 41 1.75 -2.38 -2.62
CA SER A 41 2.75 -1.46 -3.16
C SER A 41 2.33 -0.90 -4.51
N LYS A 42 1.83 -1.73 -5.44
CA LYS A 42 1.35 -1.27 -6.74
C LYS A 42 0.10 -0.40 -6.64
N THR A 43 -0.79 -0.71 -5.71
CA THR A 43 -1.97 0.14 -5.47
C THR A 43 -1.56 1.51 -4.92
N GLN A 44 -0.60 1.52 -4.00
CA GLN A 44 -0.02 2.75 -3.46
C GLN A 44 0.69 3.58 -4.53
N GLU A 45 1.52 2.94 -5.36
CA GLU A 45 2.18 3.59 -6.50
C GLU A 45 1.16 4.26 -7.43
N SER A 46 0.05 3.58 -7.73
CA SER A 46 -1.03 4.18 -8.53
C SER A 46 -1.69 5.38 -7.85
N ALA A 47 -1.97 5.31 -6.54
CA ALA A 47 -2.56 6.42 -5.80
C ALA A 47 -1.61 7.63 -5.75
N PHE A 48 -0.32 7.37 -5.52
CA PHE A 48 0.73 8.38 -5.49
C PHE A 48 0.90 9.08 -6.85
N ASN A 49 0.92 8.31 -7.94
CA ASN A 49 1.04 8.85 -9.30
C ASN A 49 -0.16 9.72 -9.67
N ARG A 50 -1.38 9.34 -9.27
CA ARG A 50 -2.58 10.17 -9.48
C ARG A 50 -2.48 11.52 -8.78
N LEU A 51 -1.98 11.54 -7.55
CA LEU A 51 -1.75 12.78 -6.81
C LEU A 51 -0.64 13.62 -7.47
N ALA A 52 0.48 13.00 -7.86
CA ALA A 52 1.57 13.67 -8.57
C ALA A 52 1.07 14.33 -9.87
N GLU A 53 0.26 13.60 -10.64
CA GLU A 53 -0.34 14.08 -11.88
C GLU A 53 -1.30 15.25 -11.62
N ALA A 54 -2.14 15.14 -10.59
CA ALA A 54 -3.03 16.23 -10.20
C ALA A 54 -2.26 17.48 -9.75
N CYS A 55 -1.14 17.31 -9.04
CA CYS A 55 -0.24 18.42 -8.70
C CYS A 55 0.33 19.05 -9.97
N SER A 56 0.87 18.25 -10.89
CA SER A 56 1.38 18.76 -12.17
C SER A 56 0.30 19.53 -12.95
N ARG A 57 -0.92 18.99 -13.02
CA ARG A 57 -2.05 19.64 -13.70
C ARG A 57 -2.47 20.94 -13.00
N ALA A 58 -2.52 20.96 -11.67
CA ALA A 58 -2.82 22.18 -10.92
C ALA A 58 -1.77 23.28 -11.20
N SER A 59 -0.48 22.92 -11.26
CA SER A 59 0.58 23.86 -11.66
C SER A 59 0.35 24.42 -13.06
N THR A 60 -0.06 23.58 -14.01
CA THR A 60 -0.35 24.02 -15.40
C THR A 60 -1.59 24.90 -15.49
N LEU A 61 -2.66 24.60 -14.73
CA LEU A 61 -3.91 25.36 -14.73
C LEU A 61 -3.78 26.73 -14.05
N GLY A 62 -2.74 26.92 -13.23
CA GLY A 62 -2.43 28.20 -12.61
C GLY A 62 -3.34 28.55 -11.43
N TYR A 63 -3.32 29.84 -11.07
CA TYR A 63 -3.89 30.34 -9.82
C TYR A 63 -5.38 30.02 -9.66
N SER A 64 -5.77 29.65 -8.43
CA SER A 64 -7.16 29.33 -8.06
C SER A 64 -7.74 28.05 -8.68
N SER A 65 -6.93 27.24 -9.38
CA SER A 65 -7.33 25.91 -9.79
C SER A 65 -7.55 25.01 -8.57
N LYS A 66 -8.63 24.23 -8.61
CA LYS A 66 -8.96 23.20 -7.61
C LYS A 66 -9.33 21.92 -8.34
N LEU A 67 -8.58 20.86 -8.09
CA LEU A 67 -8.81 19.54 -8.65
C LEU A 67 -9.19 18.60 -7.51
N ALA A 68 -10.40 18.05 -7.58
CA ALA A 68 -10.79 16.95 -6.70
C ALA A 68 -10.20 15.65 -7.25
N VAL A 69 -9.57 14.87 -6.38
CA VAL A 69 -8.91 13.61 -6.71
C VAL A 69 -9.28 12.59 -5.66
N ASP A 70 -9.89 11.49 -6.10
CA ASP A 70 -10.15 10.35 -5.24
C ASP A 70 -9.01 9.35 -5.35
N VAL A 71 -8.47 8.95 -4.21
CA VAL A 71 -7.40 7.97 -4.08
C VAL A 71 -7.79 6.87 -3.11
N SER A 72 -7.28 5.66 -3.34
CA SER A 72 -7.49 4.53 -2.44
C SER A 72 -6.14 4.06 -1.94
N PHE A 73 -5.98 4.05 -0.62
CA PHE A 73 -4.79 3.53 0.04
C PHE A 73 -5.03 2.10 0.45
N ALA A 74 -4.21 1.18 -0.06
CA ALA A 74 -4.31 -0.25 0.25
C ALA A 74 -3.56 -0.63 1.54
N ALA A 75 -2.55 0.14 1.92
CA ALA A 75 -1.73 -0.14 3.11
C ALA A 75 -2.48 0.20 4.40
N LYS A 76 -2.14 -0.48 5.49
CA LYS A 76 -2.69 -0.19 6.82
C LYS A 76 -2.42 1.24 7.26
N GLU A 77 -1.21 1.74 6.98
CA GLU A 77 -0.81 3.12 7.27
C GLU A 77 -0.14 3.75 6.05
N THR A 78 -0.51 4.98 5.75
CA THR A 78 0.09 5.82 4.70
C THR A 78 0.38 7.19 5.28
N ARG A 79 1.55 7.77 5.00
CA ARG A 79 2.00 9.06 5.52
C ARG A 79 2.63 9.86 4.40
N PHE A 80 2.48 11.18 4.46
CA PHE A 80 3.14 12.09 3.53
C PHE A 80 4.16 12.96 4.24
N GLY A 81 5.32 13.14 3.61
CA GLY A 81 6.40 14.00 4.10
C GLY A 81 5.98 15.47 4.12
N ALA A 82 6.46 16.23 5.13
CA ALA A 82 6.09 17.63 5.33
C ALA A 82 6.78 18.61 4.35
N GLY A 83 7.89 18.21 3.70
CA GLY A 83 8.70 19.08 2.85
C GLY A 83 8.83 18.66 1.39
N ALA A 84 8.78 17.36 1.11
CA ALA A 84 8.88 16.79 -0.23
C ALA A 84 7.64 15.94 -0.53
N PHE A 85 7.29 15.80 -1.81
CA PHE A 85 6.21 14.90 -2.23
C PHE A 85 6.68 13.44 -2.14
N VAL A 86 6.70 12.94 -0.90
CA VAL A 86 7.12 11.60 -0.51
C VAL A 86 5.98 10.95 0.23
N MET A 87 5.66 9.72 -0.15
CA MET A 87 4.66 8.88 0.49
C MET A 87 5.33 7.66 1.11
N GLU A 88 5.17 7.51 2.42
CA GLU A 88 5.62 6.35 3.17
C GLU A 88 4.41 5.49 3.52
N PHE A 89 4.52 4.17 3.36
CA PHE A 89 3.43 3.28 3.73
C PHE A 89 3.92 2.01 4.41
N LYS A 90 3.07 1.48 5.28
CA LYS A 90 3.32 0.28 6.06
C LYS A 90 2.13 -0.66 5.98
N ASP A 91 2.42 -1.93 5.71
CA ASP A 91 1.45 -3.01 5.72
C ASP A 91 2.03 -4.24 6.45
N GLY A 92 1.49 -4.50 7.65
CA GLY A 92 2.04 -5.51 8.56
C GLY A 92 3.48 -5.17 8.98
N ASN A 93 4.40 -6.09 8.71
CA ASN A 93 5.83 -5.95 9.01
C ASN A 93 6.64 -5.32 7.86
N SER A 94 5.99 -5.02 6.74
CA SER A 94 6.66 -4.47 5.56
C SER A 94 6.38 -2.98 5.43
N SER A 95 7.38 -2.22 5.00
CA SER A 95 7.27 -0.78 4.72
C SER A 95 8.00 -0.42 3.44
N ALA A 96 7.52 0.60 2.75
CA ALA A 96 8.18 1.17 1.59
C ALA A 96 7.90 2.68 1.50
N SER A 97 8.69 3.37 0.68
CA SER A 97 8.53 4.78 0.38
C SER A 97 8.52 5.01 -1.12
N LEU A 98 7.76 6.01 -1.55
CA LEU A 98 7.65 6.48 -2.91
C LEU A 98 7.95 7.98 -2.91
N ALA A 99 8.79 8.43 -3.83
CA ALA A 99 9.16 9.82 -3.99
C ALA A 99 8.93 10.24 -5.44
N SER A 100 8.56 11.50 -5.64
CA SER A 100 8.41 12.09 -6.96
C SER A 100 9.16 13.42 -7.03
N GLU A 101 9.66 13.75 -8.22
CA GLU A 101 10.31 15.03 -8.50
C GLU A 101 9.31 16.18 -8.61
N VAL A 102 8.00 15.89 -8.67
CA VAL A 102 6.96 16.92 -8.71
C VAL A 102 6.98 17.72 -7.41
N SER A 103 7.15 19.03 -7.54
CA SER A 103 7.11 19.96 -6.42
C SER A 103 5.67 20.12 -5.93
N CYS A 104 5.24 19.26 -5.00
CA CYS A 104 3.92 19.31 -4.38
C CYS A 104 4.03 19.23 -2.85
N ARG A 105 3.21 20.01 -2.15
CA ARG A 105 3.12 19.97 -0.69
C ARG A 105 1.85 19.23 -0.29
N VAL A 106 1.93 18.41 0.76
CA VAL A 106 0.75 17.73 1.33
C VAL A 106 0.41 18.33 2.68
N GLU A 107 -0.86 18.69 2.88
CA GLU A 107 -1.37 19.25 4.13
C GLU A 107 -2.57 18.46 4.69
N PRO A 108 -2.59 18.17 6.00
CA PRO A 108 -1.50 18.38 6.96
C PRO A 108 -0.37 17.35 6.75
N GLY A 109 0.88 17.82 6.70
CA GLY A 109 2.06 16.96 6.64
C GLY A 109 2.15 16.08 7.89
N GLY A 110 2.60 14.83 7.72
CA GLY A 110 2.69 13.87 8.82
C GLY A 110 1.36 13.24 9.27
N LYS A 111 0.23 13.57 8.63
CA LYS A 111 -1.04 12.85 8.88
C LYS A 111 -0.91 11.39 8.43
N VAL A 112 -1.42 10.49 9.27
CA VAL A 112 -1.52 9.07 8.96
C VAL A 112 -2.89 8.79 8.39
N PHE A 113 -2.92 8.17 7.21
CA PHE A 113 -4.12 7.70 6.54
C PHE A 113 -4.21 6.18 6.68
N SER A 114 -5.38 5.70 7.08
CA SER A 114 -5.70 4.28 7.11
C SER A 114 -6.04 3.75 5.72
N LYS A 115 -6.08 2.42 5.60
CA LYS A 115 -6.60 1.73 4.43
C LYS A 115 -8.02 2.21 4.10
N GLY A 116 -8.28 2.55 2.84
CA GLY A 116 -9.60 2.97 2.37
C GLY A 116 -9.55 4.00 1.26
N SER A 117 -10.72 4.51 0.89
CA SER A 117 -10.86 5.61 -0.07
C SER A 117 -10.78 6.95 0.65
N HIS A 118 -10.03 7.88 0.05
CA HIS A 118 -9.82 9.22 0.54
C HIS A 118 -10.02 10.20 -0.60
N SER A 119 -10.67 11.31 -0.32
CA SER A 119 -10.77 12.41 -1.28
C SER A 119 -9.75 13.48 -0.93
N ALA A 120 -9.11 14.02 -1.96
CA ALA A 120 -8.14 15.09 -1.84
C ALA A 120 -8.49 16.22 -2.79
N ILE A 121 -8.26 17.45 -2.33
CA ILE A 121 -8.32 18.65 -3.15
C ILE A 121 -6.90 19.09 -3.40
N VAL A 122 -6.51 19.13 -4.67
CA VAL A 122 -5.23 19.69 -5.11
C VAL A 122 -5.48 21.11 -5.59
N SER A 123 -4.76 22.08 -5.02
CA SER A 123 -4.94 23.49 -5.35
C SER A 123 -3.61 24.17 -5.64
N ALA A 124 -3.59 25.02 -6.67
CA ALA A 124 -2.41 25.84 -6.99
C ALA A 124 -2.47 27.19 -6.25
N SER A 125 -1.45 27.45 -5.44
CA SER A 125 -1.20 28.76 -4.84
C SER A 125 -0.43 29.62 -5.85
N GLY A 126 -0.81 30.90 -6.02
CA GLY A 126 -0.38 31.75 -7.15
C GLY A 126 1.12 32.04 -7.24
N SER A 127 1.88 31.67 -6.22
CA SER A 127 3.34 31.80 -6.17
C SER A 127 4.05 30.58 -5.54
N GLY A 128 3.33 29.47 -5.33
CA GLY A 128 3.84 28.32 -4.57
C GLY A 128 3.52 26.98 -5.20
N SER A 129 4.23 25.94 -4.75
CA SER A 129 3.95 24.54 -5.10
C SER A 129 2.48 24.19 -4.81
N PRO A 130 1.81 23.42 -5.68
CA PRO A 130 0.46 22.93 -5.40
C PRO A 130 0.36 22.25 -4.04
N VAL A 131 -0.80 22.40 -3.41
CA VAL A 131 -1.08 21.83 -2.10
C VAL A 131 -2.16 20.77 -2.24
N VAL A 132 -1.86 19.55 -1.77
CA VAL A 132 -2.82 18.46 -1.61
C VAL A 132 -3.42 18.55 -0.21
N GLN A 133 -4.73 18.74 -0.12
CA GLN A 133 -5.47 18.72 1.13
C GLN A 133 -6.47 17.57 1.13
N PHE A 134 -6.29 16.63 2.04
CA PHE A 134 -7.24 15.53 2.20
C PHE A 134 -8.48 15.99 2.97
N SER A 135 -9.66 15.62 2.47
CA SER A 135 -10.92 15.81 3.20
C SER A 135 -10.86 15.09 4.55
N LYS A 136 -11.45 15.70 5.58
CA LYS A 136 -11.60 15.05 6.90
C LYS A 136 -12.55 13.86 6.82
#